data_AF-A0A8C0JDI9-F1
#
_entry.id   AF-A0A8C0JDI9-F1
#
_cell.length_a   1.000
_cell.length_b   1.000
_cell.length_c   1.000
_cell.angle_alpha   90.00
_cell.angle_beta   90.00
_cell.angle_gamma   90.00
#
_symmetry.space_group_name_H-M   'P 1'
#
loop_
_entity.id
_entity.type
_entity.pdbx_description
1 polymer ?
#
loop_
_entity_poly.entity_id
_entity_poly.type
_entity_poly.pdbx_seq_one_letter_code
_entity_poly.pdbx_strand_id
1 'polypeptide(L)'
;MSKIVNASETEVGSESKIGKEQVKNYLDKLDVFKSPGADEMHPRILKELTEEISEPLAIIFEKSWKTGDIPEDWKRAKIVIILKERKYLTNSKVLANRLSVILTKSVHSDQSGFTVGRHLSDNIRRTLN
;
A
#
# COMPACT_ATOMS: atom_id res chain seq x y z
N MET A 1 16.96 17.80 -7.83
CA MET A 1 15.99 16.73 -7.55
C MET A 1 16.33 16.17 -6.18
N SER A 2 15.38 16.17 -5.25
CA SER A 2 15.58 15.70 -3.88
C SER A 2 15.75 14.18 -3.87
N LYS A 3 16.90 13.71 -3.36
CA LYS A 3 17.17 12.29 -3.14
C LYS A 3 16.16 11.75 -2.13
N ILE A 4 15.48 10.64 -2.47
CA ILE A 4 14.59 9.95 -1.54
C ILE A 4 15.46 9.18 -0.56
N VAL A 5 15.69 9.78 0.61
CA VAL A 5 16.36 9.16 1.75
C VAL A 5 15.32 8.67 2.73
N ASN A 6 15.53 7.51 3.35
CA ASN A 6 14.66 7.06 4.44
C ASN A 6 15.01 7.73 5.76
N ALA A 7 14.25 7.38 6.80
CA ALA A 7 14.41 7.89 8.16
C ALA A 7 15.77 7.59 8.82
N SER A 8 16.61 6.73 8.23
CA SER A 8 17.98 6.43 8.69
C SER A 8 19.06 7.11 7.84
N GLU A 9 18.71 8.13 7.05
CA GLU A 9 19.60 8.84 6.12
C GLU A 9 20.30 7.93 5.08
N THR A 10 19.84 6.69 4.95
CA THR A 10 20.29 5.80 3.89
C THR A 10 19.51 6.11 2.62
N GLU A 11 20.22 6.27 1.50
CA GLU A 11 19.59 6.32 0.18
C GLU A 11 18.77 5.03 0.00
N VAL A 12 17.44 5.15 -0.10
CA VAL A 12 16.57 4.01 -0.38
C VAL A 12 16.31 3.98 -1.87
N GLY A 13 16.84 2.93 -2.51
CA GLY A 13 16.83 2.77 -3.96
C GLY A 13 18.25 2.70 -4.51
N SER A 14 19.04 1.72 -4.05
CA SER A 14 20.33 1.40 -4.63
C SER A 14 20.15 1.01 -6.11
N GLU A 15 20.43 1.97 -7.01
CA GLU A 15 21.04 1.92 -8.36
C GLU A 15 20.78 0.74 -9.33
N SER A 16 19.87 -0.17 -9.03
CA SER A 16 19.55 -1.34 -9.84
C SER A 16 18.34 -1.04 -10.71
N LYS A 17 18.52 -1.10 -12.03
CA LYS A 17 17.44 -1.04 -13.02
C LYS A 17 16.31 -2.00 -12.63
N ILE A 18 15.07 -1.57 -12.74
CA ILE A 18 13.91 -2.43 -12.51
C ILE A 18 13.90 -3.52 -13.60
N GLY A 19 14.15 -4.76 -13.18
CA GLY A 19 14.30 -5.92 -14.07
C GLY A 19 12.99 -6.67 -14.30
N LYS A 20 12.94 -7.42 -15.41
CA LYS A 20 11.79 -8.28 -15.75
C LYS A 20 11.51 -9.31 -14.66
N GLU A 21 12.55 -9.95 -14.15
CA GLU A 21 12.49 -11.01 -13.12
C GLU A 21 11.91 -10.47 -11.81
N GLN A 22 12.25 -9.22 -11.47
CA GLN A 22 11.70 -8.55 -10.30
C GLN A 22 10.20 -8.35 -10.46
N VAL A 23 9.76 -7.78 -11.60
CA VAL A 23 8.33 -7.55 -11.88
C VAL A 23 7.55 -8.87 -11.90
N LYS A 24 8.09 -9.89 -12.57
CA LYS A 24 7.55 -11.24 -12.63
C LYS A 24 7.30 -11.83 -11.24
N ASN A 25 8.29 -11.78 -10.36
CA ASN A 25 8.17 -12.28 -8.99
C ASN A 25 7.06 -11.57 -8.18
N TYR A 26 6.77 -10.30 -8.47
CA TYR A 26 5.64 -9.59 -7.86
C TYR A 26 4.30 -10.01 -8.47
N LEU A 27 4.22 -10.16 -9.79
CA LEU A 27 3.01 -10.61 -10.48
C LEU A 27 2.61 -12.03 -10.05
N ASP A 28 3.58 -12.92 -9.88
CA ASP A 28 3.34 -14.30 -9.41
C ASP A 28 2.75 -14.36 -7.99
N LYS A 29 3.02 -13.32 -7.17
CA LYS A 29 2.52 -13.21 -5.79
C LYS A 29 1.13 -12.57 -5.70
N LEU A 30 0.52 -12.18 -6.83
CA LEU A 30 -0.83 -11.62 -6.81
C LEU A 30 -1.86 -12.61 -6.27
N ASP A 31 -2.74 -12.10 -5.39
CA ASP A 31 -3.89 -12.82 -4.87
C ASP A 31 -5.03 -12.76 -5.90
N VAL A 32 -5.29 -13.92 -6.51
CA VAL A 32 -6.30 -14.09 -7.56
C VAL A 32 -7.74 -13.87 -7.09
N PHE A 33 -7.99 -13.79 -5.78
CA PHE A 33 -9.32 -13.55 -5.23
C PHE A 33 -9.59 -12.07 -4.92
N LYS A 34 -8.63 -11.17 -5.20
CA LYS A 34 -8.85 -9.73 -5.07
C LYS A 34 -9.70 -9.19 -6.22
N SER A 35 -10.44 -8.13 -5.91
CA SER A 35 -11.19 -7.37 -6.90
C SER A 35 -10.23 -6.74 -7.92
N PRO A 36 -10.65 -6.60 -9.20
CA PRO A 36 -9.88 -5.90 -10.21
C PRO A 36 -9.67 -4.42 -9.82
N GLY A 37 -8.63 -3.82 -10.42
CA GLY A 37 -8.36 -2.39 -10.28
C GLY A 37 -9.38 -1.52 -11.03
N ALA A 38 -9.11 -0.21 -11.09
CA ALA A 38 -9.91 0.72 -11.87
C ALA A 38 -9.80 0.48 -13.39
N ASP A 39 -8.76 -0.24 -13.80
CA ASP A 39 -8.48 -0.74 -15.15
C ASP A 39 -9.27 -2.01 -15.51
N GLU A 40 -10.06 -2.54 -14.57
CA GLU A 40 -10.85 -3.77 -14.72
C GLU A 40 -9.99 -5.03 -14.97
N MET A 41 -8.67 -4.93 -14.80
CA MET A 41 -7.76 -6.07 -14.96
C MET A 41 -7.83 -6.97 -13.73
N HIS A 42 -8.40 -8.15 -13.91
CA HIS A 42 -8.48 -9.14 -12.84
C HIS A 42 -7.10 -9.71 -12.52
N PRO A 43 -6.71 -9.89 -11.24
CA PRO A 43 -5.39 -10.42 -10.88
C PRO A 43 -5.07 -11.79 -11.49
N ARG A 44 -6.10 -12.60 -11.79
CA ARG A 44 -5.94 -13.86 -12.55
C ARG A 44 -5.34 -13.63 -13.94
N ILE A 45 -5.83 -12.64 -14.69
CA ILE A 45 -5.35 -12.33 -16.04
C ILE A 45 -3.89 -11.88 -15.97
N LEU A 46 -3.57 -11.02 -15.01
CA LEU A 46 -2.20 -10.54 -14.79
C LEU A 46 -1.23 -11.68 -14.49
N LYS A 47 -1.68 -12.69 -13.75
CA LYS A 47 -0.88 -13.85 -13.35
C LYS A 47 -0.73 -14.89 -14.48
N GLU A 48 -1.73 -15.01 -15.34
CA GLU A 48 -1.66 -15.86 -16.54
C GLU A 48 -0.75 -15.25 -17.61
N LEU A 49 -0.74 -13.92 -17.73
CA LEU A 49 0.06 -13.18 -18.71
C LEU A 49 1.40 -12.66 -18.18
N THR A 50 1.89 -13.24 -17.07
CA THR A 50 3.08 -12.73 -16.38
C THR A 50 4.29 -12.66 -17.32
N GLU A 51 4.53 -13.67 -18.16
CA GLU A 51 5.72 -13.70 -19.03
C GLU A 51 5.72 -12.56 -20.06
N GLU A 52 4.54 -12.26 -20.59
CA GLU A 52 4.28 -11.28 -21.63
C GLU A 52 4.30 -9.86 -21.08
N ILE A 53 3.73 -9.64 -19.89
CA ILE A 53 3.56 -8.28 -19.34
C ILE A 53 4.73 -7.83 -18.45
N SER A 54 5.55 -8.76 -17.93
CA SER A 54 6.64 -8.41 -17.01
C SER A 54 7.67 -7.45 -17.62
N GLU A 55 7.99 -7.65 -18.90
CA GLU A 55 8.96 -6.85 -19.62
C GLU A 55 8.46 -5.43 -19.97
N PRO A 56 7.27 -5.25 -20.58
CA PRO A 56 6.74 -3.91 -20.81
C PRO A 56 6.50 -3.15 -19.50
N LEU A 57 6.03 -3.82 -18.43
CA LEU A 57 5.88 -3.18 -17.12
C LEU A 57 7.22 -2.74 -16.53
N ALA A 58 8.27 -3.55 -16.62
CA ALA A 58 9.60 -3.17 -16.15
C ALA A 58 10.11 -1.90 -16.86
N ILE A 59 9.88 -1.78 -18.17
CA ILE A 59 10.23 -0.57 -18.94
C ILE A 59 9.44 0.65 -18.44
N ILE A 60 8.13 0.50 -18.21
CA ILE A 60 7.27 1.59 -17.72
C ILE A 60 7.69 2.02 -16.31
N PHE A 61 7.93 1.07 -15.40
CA PHE A 61 8.37 1.36 -14.03
C PHE A 61 9.73 2.06 -14.01
N GLU A 62 10.69 1.57 -14.79
CA GLU A 62 12.03 2.17 -14.89
C GLU A 62 11.95 3.60 -15.43
N LYS A 63 11.13 3.82 -16.47
CA LYS A 63 10.90 5.16 -17.01
C LYS A 63 10.25 6.07 -15.98
N SER A 64 9.22 5.58 -15.29
CA SER A 64 8.50 6.34 -14.27
C SER A 64 9.39 6.71 -13.08
N TRP A 65 10.28 5.80 -12.67
CA TRP A 65 11.26 6.05 -11.62
C TRP A 65 12.26 7.15 -12.01
N LYS A 66 12.73 7.14 -13.27
CA LYS A 66 13.70 8.13 -13.78
C LYS A 66 13.10 9.50 -14.05
N THR A 67 11.89 9.56 -14.60
CA THR A 67 11.25 10.83 -14.97
C THR A 67 10.36 11.40 -13.86
N GLY A 68 9.97 10.58 -12.88
CA GLY A 68 8.97 10.93 -11.89
C GLY A 68 7.54 11.03 -12.44
N ASP A 69 7.33 10.63 -13.70
CA ASP A 69 6.03 10.70 -14.37
C ASP A 69 5.45 9.29 -14.53
N ILE A 70 4.20 9.11 -14.12
CA ILE A 70 3.48 7.83 -14.17
C ILE A 70 2.36 7.88 -15.22
N PRO A 71 1.96 6.74 -15.80
CA PRO A 71 0.83 6.70 -16.73
C PRO A 71 -0.42 7.35 -16.14
N GLU A 72 -1.15 8.13 -16.96
CA GLU A 72 -2.39 8.79 -16.54
C GLU A 72 -3.43 7.79 -16.01
N ASP A 73 -3.45 6.58 -16.54
CA ASP A 73 -4.34 5.51 -16.12
C ASP A 73 -4.10 5.10 -14.66
N TRP A 74 -2.85 5.17 -14.19
CA TRP A 74 -2.49 4.87 -12.80
C TRP A 74 -2.78 6.03 -11.85
N LYS A 75 -3.00 7.24 -12.37
CA LYS A 75 -3.43 8.41 -11.58
C LYS A 75 -4.94 8.39 -11.30
N ARG A 76 -5.71 7.54 -12.00
CA ARG A 76 -7.18 7.45 -11.87
C ARG A 76 -7.59 6.39 -10.85
N ALA A 77 -8.53 6.75 -9.97
CA ALA A 77 -9.12 5.82 -8.99
C ALA A 77 -10.63 5.75 -9.15
N LYS A 78 -11.20 4.53 -9.12
CA LYS A 78 -12.64 4.31 -9.12
C LYS A 78 -13.17 4.37 -7.69
N ILE A 79 -13.90 5.43 -7.35
CA ILE A 79 -14.51 5.58 -6.03
C ILE A 79 -15.86 4.83 -6.04
N VAL A 80 -15.93 3.74 -5.29
CA VAL A 80 -17.18 2.99 -5.09
C VAL A 80 -17.63 3.17 -3.65
N ILE A 81 -18.89 3.60 -3.48
CA ILE A 81 -19.50 3.71 -2.15
C ILE A 81 -19.85 2.30 -1.67
N ILE A 82 -19.10 1.80 -0.69
CA ILE A 82 -19.40 0.53 -0.03
C ILE A 82 -20.24 0.83 1.22
N LEU A 83 -21.50 0.40 1.21
CA LEU A 83 -22.35 0.47 2.40
C LEU A 83 -21.85 -0.56 3.42
N LYS A 84 -21.29 -0.08 4.53
CA LYS A 84 -20.75 -0.94 5.60
C LYS A 84 -21.88 -1.58 6.41
N GLU A 85 -22.08 -2.89 6.26
CA GLU A 85 -22.90 -3.65 7.20
C GLU A 85 -22.21 -3.74 8.57
N ARG A 86 -22.92 -3.40 9.65
CA ARG A 86 -22.41 -3.54 11.01
C ARG A 86 -22.52 -5.00 11.47
N LYS A 87 -21.58 -5.85 11.05
CA LYS A 87 -21.43 -7.20 11.61
C LYS A 87 -20.34 -7.21 12.69
N TYR A 88 -20.75 -7.47 13.92
CA TYR A 88 -19.83 -7.61 15.04
C TYR A 88 -19.46 -9.09 15.20
N LEU A 89 -18.27 -9.49 14.76
CA LEU A 89 -17.70 -10.79 15.11
C LEU A 89 -17.38 -10.76 16.61
N THR A 90 -18.26 -11.37 17.41
CA THR A 90 -18.25 -11.34 18.88
C THR A 90 -16.93 -11.85 19.46
N ASN A 91 -16.32 -12.86 18.87
CA ASN A 91 -15.07 -13.45 19.38
C ASN A 91 -13.84 -12.55 19.15
N SER A 92 -13.73 -11.94 17.97
CA SER A 92 -12.62 -11.03 17.63
C SER A 92 -12.69 -9.73 18.43
N LYS A 93 -13.90 -9.27 18.78
CA LYS A 93 -14.09 -8.13 19.68
C LYS A 93 -13.52 -8.37 21.07
N VAL A 94 -13.69 -9.56 21.63
CA VAL A 94 -13.21 -9.86 22.99
C VAL A 94 -11.68 -9.80 23.05
N LEU A 95 -11.01 -10.39 22.06
CA LEU A 95 -9.54 -10.35 21.98
C LEU A 95 -9.01 -8.97 21.60
N ALA A 96 -9.64 -8.29 20.64
CA ALA A 96 -9.29 -6.92 20.29
C ALA A 96 -9.43 -5.97 21.49
N ASN A 97 -10.48 -6.13 22.31
CA ASN A 97 -10.67 -5.35 23.53
C ASN A 97 -9.56 -5.62 24.54
N ARG A 98 -9.15 -6.89 24.75
CA ARG A 98 -8.02 -7.22 25.64
C ARG A 98 -6.69 -6.65 25.14
N LEU A 99 -6.41 -6.76 23.83
CA LEU A 99 -5.18 -6.26 23.23
C LEU A 99 -5.12 -4.73 23.18
N SER A 100 -6.25 -4.05 22.99
CA SER A 100 -6.31 -2.59 22.90
C SER A 100 -5.74 -1.87 24.14
N VAL A 101 -5.89 -2.47 25.31
CA VAL A 101 -5.36 -1.94 26.59
C VAL A 101 -3.83 -1.93 26.61
N ILE A 102 -3.20 -2.96 26.03
CA ILE A 102 -1.74 -3.09 25.97
C ILE A 102 -1.19 -2.22 24.83
N LEU A 103 -1.83 -2.29 23.66
CA LEU A 103 -1.42 -1.53 22.48
C LEU A 103 -1.37 -0.02 22.75
N THR A 104 -2.32 0.53 23.51
CA THR A 104 -2.34 1.97 23.84
C THR A 104 -1.12 2.41 24.67
N LYS A 105 -0.53 1.49 25.44
CA LYS A 105 0.66 1.75 26.27
C LYS A 105 1.98 1.51 25.52
N SER A 106 1.98 0.59 24.55
CA SER A 106 3.20 0.20 23.82
C SER A 106 3.39 0.95 22.50
N VAL A 107 2.31 1.44 21.89
CA VAL A 107 2.36 2.14 20.61
C VAL A 107 2.75 3.61 20.82
N HIS A 108 3.72 4.10 20.06
CA HIS A 108 4.25 5.47 20.12
C HIS A 108 3.14 6.52 20.02
N SER A 109 3.27 7.66 20.73
CA SER A 109 2.22 8.69 20.85
C SER A 109 1.70 9.20 19.50
N ASP A 110 2.57 9.32 18.52
CA ASP A 110 2.27 9.91 17.20
C ASP A 110 1.57 8.94 16.23
N GLN A 111 1.49 7.67 16.61
CA GLN A 111 0.69 6.70 15.90
C GLN A 111 -0.75 6.73 16.45
N SER A 112 -1.63 7.44 15.74
CA SER A 112 -3.06 7.59 16.06
C SER A 112 -3.96 6.60 15.32
N GLY A 113 -3.46 5.92 14.30
CA GLY A 113 -4.20 4.89 13.58
C GLY A 113 -4.46 3.66 14.43
N PHE A 114 -5.72 3.18 14.43
CA PHE A 114 -6.14 1.90 15.01
C PHE A 114 -5.81 1.71 16.51
N THR A 115 -5.62 2.80 17.26
CA THR A 115 -5.39 2.81 18.71
C THR A 115 -6.56 3.48 19.44
N VAL A 116 -6.97 2.93 20.59
CA VAL A 116 -8.15 3.41 21.32
C VAL A 116 -7.85 4.73 22.02
N GLY A 117 -8.72 5.73 21.85
CA GLY A 117 -8.57 7.05 22.48
C GLY A 117 -7.61 8.00 21.75
N ARG A 118 -7.12 7.63 20.56
CA ARG A 118 -6.35 8.52 19.68
C ARG A 118 -7.15 8.82 18.42
N HIS A 119 -7.20 10.10 18.08
CA HIS A 119 -7.91 10.59 16.91
C HIS A 119 -6.93 11.03 15.83
N LEU A 120 -7.34 10.92 14.56
CA LEU A 120 -6.53 11.38 13.43
C LEU A 120 -6.17 12.87 13.56
N SER A 121 -7.06 13.66 14.18
CA SER A 121 -6.83 15.07 14.51
C SER A 121 -5.69 15.31 15.51
N ASP A 122 -5.34 14.31 16.33
CA ASP A 122 -4.28 14.45 17.33
C ASP A 122 -2.91 14.55 16.66
N ASN A 123 -2.74 13.96 15.47
CA ASN A 123 -1.52 14.10 14.70
C ASN A 123 -1.34 15.54 14.24
N ILE A 124 -2.40 16.17 13.72
CA ILE A 124 -2.38 17.57 13.29
C ILE A 124 -2.04 18.49 14.48
N ARG A 125 -2.64 18.25 15.65
CA ARG A 125 -2.39 19.04 16.87
C ARG A 125 -0.96 18.90 17.41
N ARG A 126 -0.31 17.74 17.22
CA ARG A 126 1.08 17.49 17.65
C ARG A 126 2.12 17.95 16.64
N THR A 127 1.77 18.10 15.36
CA THR A 127 2.68 18.63 14.35
C THR A 127 2.74 20.17 14.37
N LEU A 128 1.67 20.83 14.85
CA LEU A 128 1.56 22.29 14.88
C LEU A 128 2.05 22.95 16.19
N ASN A 129 2.29 22.17 17.25
CA ASN A 129 2.86 22.63 18.53
C ASN A 129 4.24 22.00 18.72
#